data_AF-A0A3D8TLS0-F1
#
_entry.id   AF-A0A3D8TLS0-F1
#
_cell.length_a   1.000
_cell.length_b   1.000
_cell.length_c   1.000
_cell.angle_alpha   90.00
_cell.angle_beta   90.00
_cell.angle_gamma   90.00
#
_symmetry.space_group_name_H-M   'P 1'
#
loop_
_entity.id
_entity.type
_entity.pdbx_description
1 polymer ?
#
loop_
_entity_poly.entity_id
_entity_poly.type
_entity_poly.pdbx_seq_one_letter_code
_entity_poly.pdbx_strand_id
1 'polypeptide(L)'
;MLFLTALLFLVAGCSEPETLEAPDSVNLSNTVPIILVHGSGGNEHTLDEISENLQDRYHFSNEKLEVLISSKGELSYRGKLTKNAKHPIIAVAFEDNEAPISDWAKWLRIATDDLEKHFKFKKMDGVGYSNGGLALSAYVQDNQATPRFQKIITLGAPFNDLSEEDNAGDANFKNVAHQTAMLKSFLSKKKQNPRDLEFLSIAGISDAEHNTDSVVPLQSALSSRLIFDNIYVYMEKIERGEEASHQAIFKSAESIELIHWFLAEYTSPEKSVYQLAK
;
A
#
# COMPACT_ATOMS: atom_id res chain seq x y z
N MET A 1 -23.34 66.65 18.39
CA MET A 1 -23.24 65.29 18.95
C MET A 1 -23.59 64.31 17.83
N LEU A 2 -22.59 63.83 17.09
CA LEU A 2 -22.77 62.83 16.04
C LEU A 2 -21.79 61.69 16.37
N PHE A 3 -22.34 60.56 16.81
CA PHE A 3 -21.54 59.37 17.14
C PHE A 3 -21.12 58.67 15.85
N LEU A 4 -19.81 58.54 15.66
CA LEU A 4 -19.19 57.74 14.61
C LEU A 4 -18.98 56.33 15.20
N THR A 5 -19.80 55.36 14.81
CA THR A 5 -19.59 53.95 15.17
C THR A 5 -18.53 53.35 14.24
N ALA A 6 -17.37 53.04 14.81
CA ALA A 6 -16.31 52.29 14.16
C ALA A 6 -16.72 50.81 14.01
N LEU A 7 -16.67 50.30 12.79
CA LEU A 7 -16.89 48.90 12.47
C LEU A 7 -15.58 48.14 12.72
N LEU A 8 -15.56 47.30 13.75
CA LEU A 8 -14.46 46.35 14.00
C LEU A 8 -14.54 45.24 12.95
N PHE A 9 -13.58 45.18 12.03
CA PHE A 9 -13.36 44.00 11.20
C PHE A 9 -12.65 42.93 12.04
N LEU A 10 -13.37 41.87 12.39
CA LEU A 10 -12.77 40.61 12.82
C LEU A 10 -11.99 40.04 11.63
N VAL A 11 -10.66 40.05 11.72
CA VAL A 11 -9.81 39.28 10.80
C VAL A 11 -9.97 37.82 11.21
N ALA A 12 -10.86 37.11 10.53
CA ALA A 12 -10.82 35.65 10.53
C ALA A 12 -9.48 35.23 9.92
N GLY A 13 -8.63 34.59 10.73
CA GLY A 13 -7.41 33.97 10.24
C GLY A 13 -7.80 32.88 9.24
N CYS A 14 -7.76 33.21 7.96
CA CYS A 14 -7.66 32.19 6.91
C CYS A 14 -6.30 31.54 7.11
N SER A 15 -6.29 30.29 7.57
CA SER A 15 -5.16 29.39 7.34
C SER A 15 -4.85 29.45 5.84
N GLU A 16 -3.64 29.86 5.48
CA GLU A 16 -3.17 29.78 4.10
C GLU A 16 -3.35 28.32 3.63
N PRO A 17 -3.96 28.08 2.45
CA PRO A 17 -3.96 26.74 1.89
C PRO A 17 -2.50 26.32 1.70
N GLU A 18 -2.07 25.27 2.40
CA GLU A 18 -0.76 24.66 2.17
C GLU A 18 -0.57 24.43 0.67
N THR A 19 0.50 24.99 0.13
CA THR A 19 0.74 25.04 -1.31
C THR A 19 1.11 23.65 -1.85
N LEU A 20 0.35 23.22 -2.85
CA LEU A 20 0.52 22.01 -3.66
C LEU A 20 1.67 22.22 -4.68
N GLU A 21 2.91 22.36 -4.21
CA GLU A 21 4.08 22.54 -5.07
C GLU A 21 4.95 21.28 -5.17
N ALA A 22 5.73 21.18 -6.24
CA ALA A 22 6.70 20.11 -6.41
C ALA A 22 7.72 20.13 -5.27
N PRO A 23 8.14 18.96 -4.75
CA PRO A 23 8.98 18.91 -3.56
C PRO A 23 10.40 19.40 -3.86
N ASP A 24 11.07 19.94 -2.85
CA ASP A 24 12.51 20.22 -2.92
C ASP A 24 13.29 18.94 -3.25
N SER A 25 14.24 19.03 -4.20
CA SER A 25 15.11 17.91 -4.49
C SER A 25 16.13 17.68 -3.37
N VAL A 26 16.22 16.45 -2.88
CA VAL A 26 17.15 16.01 -1.83
C VAL A 26 17.75 14.67 -2.21
N ASN A 27 19.06 14.48 -2.07
CA ASN A 27 19.65 13.17 -2.39
C ASN A 27 19.39 12.16 -1.25
N LEU A 28 18.47 11.22 -1.48
CA LEU A 28 18.10 10.10 -0.61
C LEU A 28 18.38 8.74 -1.26
N SER A 29 19.41 8.66 -2.11
CA SER A 29 19.76 7.43 -2.84
C SER A 29 20.15 6.23 -1.98
N ASN A 30 20.54 6.47 -0.72
CA ASN A 30 20.84 5.43 0.27
C ASN A 30 19.65 5.12 1.21
N THR A 31 18.50 5.76 0.99
CA THR A 31 17.30 5.60 1.81
C THR A 31 16.26 4.79 1.03
N VAL A 32 15.49 3.97 1.74
CA VAL A 32 14.37 3.20 1.19
C VAL A 32 13.07 3.78 1.76
N PRO A 33 12.24 4.48 0.97
CA PRO A 33 10.94 4.94 1.41
C PRO A 33 9.93 3.79 1.48
N ILE A 34 8.84 4.01 2.23
CA ILE A 34 7.72 3.08 2.36
C ILE A 34 6.52 3.71 1.66
N ILE A 35 6.09 3.12 0.54
CA ILE A 35 4.93 3.57 -0.22
C ILE A 35 3.67 2.96 0.39
N LEU A 36 2.77 3.79 0.90
CA LEU A 36 1.46 3.36 1.42
C LEU A 36 0.39 3.65 0.35
N VAL A 37 -0.43 2.65 0.02
CA VAL A 37 -1.49 2.77 -1.01
C VAL A 37 -2.82 2.30 -0.43
N HIS A 38 -3.81 3.18 -0.44
CA HIS A 38 -5.15 2.92 0.08
C HIS A 38 -5.96 1.93 -0.77
N GLY A 39 -7.09 1.46 -0.24
CA GLY A 39 -8.10 0.68 -0.96
C GLY A 39 -9.15 1.57 -1.64
N SER A 40 -10.12 0.97 -2.33
CA SER A 40 -11.23 1.71 -2.94
C SER A 40 -11.90 2.68 -1.98
N GLY A 41 -12.24 3.88 -2.45
CA GLY A 41 -12.87 4.93 -1.64
C GLY A 41 -11.94 5.62 -0.63
N GLY A 42 -10.68 5.19 -0.54
CA GLY A 42 -9.67 5.74 0.37
C GLY A 42 -9.02 7.03 -0.13
N ASN A 43 -8.03 7.47 0.65
CA ASN A 43 -7.23 8.69 0.47
C ASN A 43 -5.88 8.58 1.21
N GLU A 44 -5.13 9.68 1.26
CA GLU A 44 -3.79 9.77 1.86
C GLU A 44 -3.76 9.52 3.38
N HIS A 45 -4.93 9.57 4.04
CA HIS A 45 -5.11 9.35 5.47
C HIS A 45 -5.63 7.95 5.84
N THR A 46 -5.95 7.13 4.83
CA THR A 46 -6.54 5.80 5.06
C THR A 46 -5.62 4.88 5.86
N LEU A 47 -4.31 5.00 5.68
CA LEU A 47 -3.31 4.17 6.35
C LEU A 47 -2.53 4.95 7.43
N ASP A 48 -3.13 6.00 7.99
CA ASP A 48 -2.47 6.83 9.00
C ASP A 48 -2.06 6.02 10.23
N GLU A 49 -2.90 5.10 10.70
CA GLU A 49 -2.57 4.21 11.83
C GLU A 49 -1.26 3.43 11.60
N ILE A 50 -1.04 2.92 10.39
CA ILE A 50 0.23 2.24 10.04
C ILE A 50 1.37 3.26 10.09
N SER A 51 1.19 4.44 9.50
CA SER A 51 2.25 5.45 9.43
C SER A 51 2.64 6.00 10.79
N GLU A 52 1.67 6.29 11.64
CA GLU A 52 1.85 6.79 12.99
C GLU A 52 2.53 5.74 13.86
N ASN A 53 2.15 4.46 13.78
CA ASN A 53 2.85 3.42 14.51
C ASN A 53 4.32 3.27 14.05
N LEU A 54 4.59 3.34 12.74
CA LEU A 54 5.97 3.29 12.22
C LEU A 54 6.83 4.49 12.66
N GLN A 55 6.24 5.67 12.85
CA GLN A 55 6.94 6.88 13.28
C GLN A 55 7.06 6.99 14.80
N ASP A 56 5.96 6.80 15.52
CA ASP A 56 5.83 7.16 16.93
C ASP A 56 6.01 5.97 17.87
N ARG A 57 5.52 4.79 17.50
CA ARG A 57 5.69 3.57 18.32
C ARG A 57 7.03 2.90 18.06
N TYR A 58 7.39 2.69 16.79
CA TYR A 58 8.60 1.95 16.41
C TYR A 58 9.81 2.83 16.13
N HIS A 59 9.61 4.13 15.88
CA HIS A 59 10.69 5.05 15.46
C HIS A 59 11.50 4.50 14.26
N PHE A 60 10.83 3.74 13.40
CA PHE A 60 11.41 3.14 12.20
C PHE A 60 11.49 4.18 11.08
N SER A 61 10.43 4.98 10.95
CA SER A 61 10.35 6.14 10.06
C SER A 61 10.37 7.46 10.83
N ASN A 62 10.70 8.57 10.19
CA ASN A 62 10.70 9.90 10.83
C ASN A 62 10.06 11.03 10.01
N GLU A 63 9.74 10.80 8.73
CA GLU A 63 9.22 11.83 7.84
C GLU A 63 8.15 11.22 6.92
N LYS A 64 7.11 12.01 6.60
CA LYS A 64 5.99 11.62 5.73
C LYS A 64 5.84 12.64 4.62
N LEU A 65 5.57 12.16 3.40
CA LEU A 65 5.19 12.94 2.23
C LEU A 65 3.87 12.37 1.69
N GLU A 66 2.85 13.19 1.60
CA GLU A 66 1.59 12.83 0.94
C GLU A 66 1.70 13.14 -0.55
N VAL A 67 1.21 12.23 -1.39
CA VAL A 67 1.22 12.34 -2.84
C VAL A 67 -0.18 12.06 -3.37
N LEU A 68 -0.88 13.10 -3.80
CA LEU A 68 -2.16 12.97 -4.48
C LEU A 68 -1.95 12.95 -5.99
N ILE A 69 -2.52 11.95 -6.67
CA ILE A 69 -2.42 11.77 -8.12
C ILE A 69 -3.80 11.99 -8.73
N SER A 70 -3.92 12.98 -9.61
CA SER A 70 -5.17 13.25 -10.32
C SER A 70 -5.47 12.17 -11.36
N SER A 71 -6.73 12.11 -11.82
CA SER A 71 -7.13 11.22 -12.94
C SER A 71 -6.33 11.44 -14.24
N LYS A 72 -5.66 12.59 -14.37
CA LYS A 72 -4.78 12.94 -15.50
C LYS A 72 -3.30 12.59 -15.25
N GLY A 73 -2.97 12.09 -14.07
CA GLY A 73 -1.60 11.81 -13.65
C GLY A 73 -0.82 13.05 -13.19
N GLU A 74 -1.51 14.13 -12.82
CA GLU A 74 -0.86 15.30 -12.22
C GLU A 74 -0.60 15.02 -10.73
N LEU A 75 0.58 15.40 -10.24
CA LEU A 75 1.02 15.12 -8.87
C LEU A 75 0.89 16.36 -8.01
N SER A 76 0.35 16.20 -6.80
CA SER A 76 0.32 17.20 -5.75
C SER A 76 0.91 16.63 -4.47
N TYR A 77 1.63 17.47 -3.72
CA TYR A 77 2.41 17.04 -2.58
C TYR A 77 2.04 17.82 -1.31
N ARG A 78 2.05 17.15 -0.16
CA ARG A 78 2.03 17.79 1.17
C ARG A 78 3.09 17.14 2.07
N GLY A 79 3.77 17.97 2.86
CA GLY A 79 4.89 17.56 3.68
C GLY A 79 6.23 17.76 2.97
N LYS A 80 7.31 17.28 3.60
CA LYS A 80 8.67 17.50 3.10
C LYS A 80 9.59 16.38 3.54
N LEU A 81 10.47 15.97 2.63
CA LEU A 81 11.59 15.10 2.95
C LEU A 81 12.88 15.92 3.08
N THR A 82 13.67 15.61 4.09
CA THR A 82 14.97 16.23 4.35
C THR A 82 16.10 15.23 4.15
N LYS A 83 17.34 15.72 4.13
CA LYS A 83 18.54 14.85 4.05
C LYS A 83 18.68 13.87 5.24
N ASN A 84 17.90 14.06 6.30
CA ASN A 84 17.90 13.22 7.50
C ASN A 84 16.75 12.20 7.49
N ALA A 85 16.00 12.10 6.39
CA ALA A 85 14.92 11.13 6.23
C ALA A 85 15.41 9.70 6.45
N LYS A 86 14.75 9.00 7.36
CA LYS A 86 14.93 7.58 7.66
C LYS A 86 13.63 6.87 7.30
N HIS A 87 13.71 5.92 6.36
CA HIS A 87 12.56 5.19 5.83
C HIS A 87 11.30 6.03 5.64
N PRO A 88 11.38 7.18 4.93
CA PRO A 88 10.28 8.12 4.87
C PRO A 88 9.04 7.48 4.26
N ILE A 89 7.89 7.81 4.82
CA ILE A 89 6.59 7.30 4.37
C ILE A 89 6.11 8.16 3.22
N ILE A 90 5.69 7.53 2.13
CA ILE A 90 5.05 8.17 1.00
C ILE A 90 3.59 7.70 0.97
N ALA A 91 2.68 8.52 1.46
CA ALA A 91 1.25 8.21 1.47
C ALA A 91 0.65 8.59 0.12
N VAL A 92 0.44 7.60 -0.74
CA VAL A 92 -0.09 7.80 -2.10
C VAL A 92 -1.61 7.71 -2.08
N ALA A 93 -2.25 8.70 -2.70
CA ALA A 93 -3.68 8.74 -2.94
C ALA A 93 -4.00 8.99 -4.41
N PHE A 94 -5.11 8.41 -4.86
CA PHE A 94 -5.66 8.65 -6.20
C PHE A 94 -6.93 9.50 -6.06
N GLU A 95 -7.03 10.57 -6.85
CA GLU A 95 -8.25 11.39 -6.92
C GLU A 95 -9.45 10.54 -7.37
N ASP A 96 -9.24 9.71 -8.40
CA ASP A 96 -10.20 8.68 -8.80
C ASP A 96 -9.90 7.38 -8.05
N ASN A 97 -10.39 7.34 -6.81
CA ASN A 97 -10.18 6.25 -5.87
C ASN A 97 -11.09 5.03 -6.10
N GLU A 98 -11.71 4.92 -7.28
CA GLU A 98 -12.42 3.72 -7.76
C GLU A 98 -11.99 3.32 -9.18
N ALA A 99 -10.94 3.95 -9.71
CA ALA A 99 -10.44 3.65 -11.06
C ALA A 99 -9.94 2.20 -11.21
N PRO A 100 -9.88 1.68 -12.45
CA PRO A 100 -9.30 0.37 -12.69
C PRO A 100 -7.87 0.23 -12.15
N ILE A 101 -7.53 -0.95 -11.63
CA ILE A 101 -6.18 -1.25 -11.10
C ILE A 101 -5.05 -0.96 -12.10
N SER A 102 -5.31 -1.14 -13.40
CA SER A 102 -4.34 -0.81 -14.45
C SER A 102 -4.00 0.67 -14.51
N ASP A 103 -4.94 1.55 -14.14
CA ASP A 103 -4.72 3.00 -14.12
C ASP A 103 -4.01 3.40 -12.83
N TRP A 104 -4.37 2.82 -11.68
CA TRP A 104 -3.61 2.98 -10.44
C TRP A 104 -2.15 2.57 -10.60
N ALA A 105 -1.87 1.45 -11.27
CA ALA A 105 -0.50 1.01 -11.55
C ALA A 105 0.28 2.00 -12.43
N LYS A 106 -0.38 2.61 -13.44
CA LYS A 106 0.23 3.66 -14.28
C LYS A 106 0.46 4.95 -13.50
N TRP A 107 -0.48 5.36 -12.66
CA TRP A 107 -0.36 6.53 -11.81
C TRP A 107 0.75 6.35 -10.76
N LEU A 108 0.85 5.17 -10.15
CA LEU A 108 2.00 4.82 -9.30
C LEU A 108 3.31 4.96 -10.06
N ARG A 109 3.39 4.53 -11.32
CA ARG A 109 4.58 4.75 -12.15
C ARG A 109 4.93 6.23 -12.28
N ILE A 110 3.96 7.08 -12.59
CA ILE A 110 4.17 8.53 -12.69
C ILE A 110 4.73 9.08 -11.38
N ALA A 111 4.11 8.74 -10.24
CA ALA A 111 4.58 9.17 -8.93
C ALA A 111 6.00 8.65 -8.62
N THR A 112 6.27 7.36 -8.82
CA THR A 112 7.59 6.79 -8.51
C THR A 112 8.70 7.32 -9.41
N ASP A 113 8.41 7.62 -10.69
CA ASP A 113 9.35 8.24 -11.62
C ASP A 113 9.67 9.69 -11.18
N ASP A 114 8.71 10.41 -10.62
CA ASP A 114 8.90 11.76 -10.09
C ASP A 114 9.67 11.76 -8.77
N LEU A 115 9.32 10.85 -7.85
CA LEU A 115 10.06 10.62 -6.62
C LEU A 115 11.52 10.23 -6.89
N GLU A 116 11.82 9.44 -7.92
CA GLU A 116 13.20 9.18 -8.36
C GLU A 116 13.93 10.46 -8.73
N LYS A 117 13.28 11.34 -9.52
CA LYS A 117 13.91 12.59 -9.98
C LYS A 117 14.24 13.51 -8.81
N HIS A 118 13.32 13.68 -7.88
CA HIS A 118 13.47 14.59 -6.74
C HIS A 118 14.37 14.01 -5.64
N PHE A 119 14.22 12.72 -5.33
CA PHE A 119 14.83 12.11 -4.16
C PHE A 119 15.95 11.11 -4.46
N LYS A 120 16.15 10.74 -5.73
CA LYS A 120 17.16 9.75 -6.17
C LYS A 120 17.00 8.37 -5.54
N PHE A 121 15.82 8.04 -5.02
CA PHE A 121 15.52 6.73 -4.47
C PHE A 121 15.93 5.62 -5.46
N LYS A 122 16.53 4.54 -4.93
CA LYS A 122 16.95 3.39 -5.75
C LYS A 122 16.12 2.15 -5.48
N LYS A 123 15.59 2.03 -4.28
CA LYS A 123 14.68 0.98 -3.84
C LYS A 123 13.53 1.60 -3.07
N MET A 124 12.43 0.86 -2.94
CA MET A 124 11.28 1.21 -2.10
C MET A 124 10.71 -0.06 -1.47
N ASP A 125 9.99 0.12 -0.38
CA ASP A 125 9.08 -0.89 0.17
C ASP A 125 7.64 -0.42 -0.05
N GLY A 126 6.67 -1.34 -0.03
CA GLY A 126 5.26 -1.01 -0.29
C GLY A 126 4.31 -1.72 0.67
N VAL A 127 3.28 -1.00 1.12
CA VAL A 127 2.13 -1.56 1.84
C VAL A 127 0.86 -1.14 1.11
N GLY A 128 0.10 -2.12 0.64
CA GLY A 128 -1.14 -1.88 -0.09
C GLY A 128 -2.33 -2.51 0.60
N TYR A 129 -3.34 -1.71 0.93
CA TYR A 129 -4.60 -2.19 1.48
C TYR A 129 -5.60 -2.42 0.35
N SER A 130 -6.27 -3.58 0.33
CA SER A 130 -7.29 -3.93 -0.65
C SER A 130 -6.80 -3.70 -2.09
N ASN A 131 -7.48 -2.86 -2.88
CA ASN A 131 -7.08 -2.46 -4.23
C ASN A 131 -5.67 -1.84 -4.32
N GLY A 132 -5.17 -1.21 -3.26
CA GLY A 132 -3.79 -0.71 -3.21
C GLY A 132 -2.76 -1.83 -3.32
N GLY A 133 -3.05 -3.01 -2.75
CA GLY A 133 -2.21 -4.20 -2.87
C GLY A 133 -2.20 -4.77 -4.29
N LEU A 134 -3.34 -4.69 -5.00
CA LEU A 134 -3.44 -5.05 -6.41
C LEU A 134 -2.67 -4.07 -7.29
N ALA A 135 -2.74 -2.77 -7.00
CA ALA A 135 -2.01 -1.74 -7.75
C ALA A 135 -0.49 -1.89 -7.60
N LEU A 136 0.02 -2.11 -6.39
CA LEU A 136 1.44 -2.43 -6.17
C LEU A 136 1.86 -3.70 -6.89
N SER A 137 1.03 -4.75 -6.85
CA SER A 137 1.30 -6.02 -7.54
C SER A 137 1.33 -5.87 -9.06
N ALA A 138 0.41 -5.09 -9.62
CA ALA A 138 0.36 -4.82 -11.05
C ALA A 138 1.55 -3.96 -11.49
N TYR A 139 1.90 -2.94 -10.69
CA TYR A 139 3.08 -2.12 -10.88
C TYR A 139 4.35 -2.97 -11.01
N VAL A 140 4.61 -3.90 -10.08
CA VAL A 140 5.86 -4.67 -10.11
C VAL A 140 5.92 -5.70 -11.24
N GLN A 141 4.78 -6.09 -11.81
CA GLN A 141 4.78 -6.91 -13.03
C GLN A 141 5.06 -6.06 -14.27
N ASP A 142 4.55 -4.84 -14.33
CA ASP A 142 4.64 -3.96 -15.51
C ASP A 142 5.87 -3.05 -15.53
N ASN A 143 6.51 -2.82 -14.37
CA ASN A 143 7.65 -1.92 -14.24
C ASN A 143 8.80 -2.55 -13.45
N GLN A 144 9.98 -2.56 -14.08
CA GLN A 144 11.24 -3.00 -13.49
C GLN A 144 12.27 -1.86 -13.40
N ALA A 145 11.85 -0.63 -13.72
CA ALA A 145 12.71 0.55 -13.66
C ALA A 145 13.00 0.97 -12.22
N THR A 146 14.04 1.78 -12.04
CA THR A 146 14.39 2.36 -10.74
C THR A 146 13.46 3.54 -10.42
N PRO A 147 13.02 3.70 -9.16
CA PRO A 147 13.27 2.82 -8.01
C PRO A 147 12.46 1.52 -8.06
N ARG A 148 13.08 0.41 -7.62
CA ARG A 148 12.41 -0.90 -7.58
C ARG A 148 11.85 -1.21 -6.20
N PHE A 149 10.69 -1.87 -6.14
CA PHE A 149 10.19 -2.46 -4.90
C PHE A 149 11.05 -3.67 -4.49
N GLN A 150 11.51 -3.70 -3.24
CA GLN A 150 12.21 -4.86 -2.67
C GLN A 150 11.31 -5.67 -1.72
N LYS A 151 10.44 -5.01 -0.94
CA LYS A 151 9.43 -5.65 -0.08
C LYS A 151 8.04 -5.11 -0.43
N ILE A 152 7.06 -6.00 -0.56
CA ILE A 152 5.63 -5.65 -0.66
C ILE A 152 4.84 -6.39 0.42
N ILE A 153 3.94 -5.66 1.08
CA ILE A 153 2.96 -6.20 2.00
C ILE A 153 1.57 -5.87 1.45
N THR A 154 0.67 -6.85 1.41
CA THR A 154 -0.73 -6.62 1.05
C THR A 154 -1.67 -7.01 2.18
N LEU A 155 -2.66 -6.17 2.44
CA LEU A 155 -3.70 -6.37 3.45
C LEU A 155 -5.04 -6.59 2.74
N GLY A 156 -5.57 -7.82 2.72
CA GLY A 156 -6.89 -8.13 2.15
C GLY A 156 -7.05 -7.77 0.67
N ALA A 157 -6.01 -7.91 -0.16
CA ALA A 157 -6.06 -7.55 -1.58
C ALA A 157 -6.81 -8.62 -2.42
N PRO A 158 -7.91 -8.29 -3.14
CA PRO A 158 -8.75 -9.29 -3.78
C PRO A 158 -8.21 -9.77 -5.14
N PHE A 159 -7.15 -10.59 -5.15
CA PHE A 159 -6.48 -11.02 -6.40
C PHE A 159 -7.35 -11.82 -7.36
N ASN A 160 -8.43 -12.44 -6.87
CA ASN A 160 -9.41 -13.18 -7.67
C ASN A 160 -10.84 -12.61 -7.45
N ASP A 161 -10.93 -11.28 -7.31
CA ASP A 161 -12.15 -10.51 -7.06
C ASP A 161 -12.96 -11.01 -5.85
N LEU A 162 -14.23 -10.65 -5.76
CA LEU A 162 -15.04 -10.78 -4.53
C LEU A 162 -16.05 -11.94 -4.55
N SER A 163 -16.15 -12.66 -5.67
CA SER A 163 -17.13 -13.75 -5.81
C SER A 163 -16.81 -14.90 -4.84
N GLU A 164 -17.73 -15.21 -3.93
CA GLU A 164 -17.60 -16.36 -3.02
C GLU A 164 -17.57 -17.69 -3.78
N GLU A 165 -18.33 -17.80 -4.87
CA GLU A 165 -18.34 -19.01 -5.70
C GLU A 165 -16.97 -19.24 -6.36
N ASP A 166 -16.37 -18.18 -6.90
CA ASP A 166 -15.07 -18.26 -7.57
C ASP A 166 -13.95 -18.61 -6.58
N ASN A 167 -14.14 -18.27 -5.30
CA ASN A 167 -13.17 -18.35 -4.22
C ASN A 167 -13.55 -19.34 -3.10
N ALA A 168 -14.44 -20.29 -3.40
CA ALA A 168 -14.94 -21.23 -2.41
C ALA A 168 -13.85 -22.16 -1.85
N GLY A 169 -13.82 -22.30 -0.52
CA GLY A 169 -12.99 -23.28 0.19
C GLY A 169 -12.17 -22.67 1.33
N ASP A 170 -11.06 -23.32 1.68
CA ASP A 170 -10.20 -22.96 2.81
C ASP A 170 -8.80 -22.48 2.36
N ALA A 171 -7.91 -22.25 3.32
CA ALA A 171 -6.53 -21.84 3.06
C ALA A 171 -5.65 -22.90 2.36
N ASN A 172 -6.09 -24.17 2.31
CA ASN A 172 -5.34 -25.30 1.74
C ASN A 172 -5.60 -25.49 0.24
N PHE A 173 -5.97 -24.42 -0.47
CA PHE A 173 -6.21 -24.47 -1.91
C PHE A 173 -4.90 -24.49 -2.73
N LYS A 174 -4.96 -25.19 -3.87
CA LYS A 174 -3.89 -25.20 -4.90
C LYS A 174 -4.27 -24.38 -6.13
N ASN A 175 -5.56 -24.13 -6.32
CA ASN A 175 -6.14 -23.24 -7.31
C ASN A 175 -7.51 -22.83 -6.80
N VAL A 176 -8.02 -21.71 -7.33
CA VAL A 176 -9.39 -21.23 -7.06
C VAL A 176 -10.41 -22.01 -7.91
N ALA A 177 -11.68 -21.97 -7.50
CA ALA A 177 -12.74 -22.66 -8.24
C ALA A 177 -12.93 -22.08 -9.65
N HIS A 178 -12.88 -20.75 -9.76
CA HIS A 178 -12.86 -20.03 -11.03
C HIS A 178 -11.85 -18.89 -11.00
N GLN A 179 -11.03 -18.81 -12.04
CA GLN A 179 -10.08 -17.70 -12.19
C GLN A 179 -10.77 -16.54 -12.90
N THR A 180 -10.87 -15.40 -12.21
CA THR A 180 -11.43 -14.19 -12.78
C THR A 180 -10.51 -13.57 -13.84
N ALA A 181 -11.01 -12.55 -14.56
CA ALA A 181 -10.18 -11.81 -15.51
C ALA A 181 -8.97 -11.15 -14.83
N MET A 182 -9.14 -10.68 -13.59
CA MET A 182 -8.07 -10.08 -12.81
C MET A 182 -6.98 -11.10 -12.49
N LEU A 183 -7.32 -12.25 -11.91
CA LEU A 183 -6.32 -13.28 -11.60
C LEU A 183 -5.62 -13.77 -12.86
N LYS A 184 -6.36 -14.02 -13.95
CA LYS A 184 -5.77 -14.41 -15.24
C LYS A 184 -4.76 -13.39 -15.77
N SER A 185 -5.03 -12.09 -15.61
CA SER A 185 -4.10 -11.03 -15.98
C SER A 185 -2.78 -11.15 -15.23
N PHE A 186 -2.83 -11.27 -13.89
CA PHE A 186 -1.63 -11.47 -13.07
C PHE A 186 -0.87 -12.75 -13.41
N LEU A 187 -1.57 -13.87 -13.60
CA LEU A 187 -0.96 -15.15 -13.96
C LEU A 187 -0.27 -15.10 -15.34
N SER A 188 -0.83 -14.37 -16.30
CA SER A 188 -0.24 -14.21 -17.63
C SER A 188 1.11 -13.48 -17.59
N LYS A 189 1.30 -12.59 -16.62
CA LYS A 189 2.50 -11.77 -16.42
C LYS A 189 3.47 -12.34 -15.40
N LYS A 190 3.16 -13.48 -14.76
CA LYS A 190 3.97 -14.12 -13.71
C LYS A 190 5.48 -14.22 -14.00
N LYS A 191 5.89 -14.43 -15.26
CA LYS A 191 7.32 -14.47 -15.64
C LYS A 191 8.05 -13.13 -15.46
N GLN A 192 7.32 -12.03 -15.36
CA GLN A 192 7.79 -10.65 -15.19
C GLN A 192 8.00 -10.28 -13.73
N ASN A 193 7.57 -11.11 -12.76
CA ASN A 193 7.76 -10.83 -11.34
C ASN A 193 9.25 -10.59 -11.02
N PRO A 194 9.61 -9.56 -10.22
CA PRO A 194 10.98 -9.32 -9.82
C PRO A 194 11.52 -10.50 -9.00
N ARG A 195 12.68 -11.03 -9.38
CA ARG A 195 13.26 -12.23 -8.77
C ARG A 195 13.88 -11.99 -7.39
N ASP A 196 14.11 -10.72 -7.06
CA ASP A 196 14.61 -10.20 -5.80
C ASP A 196 13.49 -9.68 -4.89
N LEU A 197 12.21 -9.80 -5.28
CA LEU A 197 11.07 -9.35 -4.48
C LEU A 197 10.82 -10.26 -3.27
N GLU A 198 10.59 -9.63 -2.13
CA GLU A 198 10.02 -10.24 -0.92
C GLU A 198 8.55 -9.79 -0.79
N PHE A 199 7.64 -10.73 -0.56
CA PHE A 199 6.21 -10.46 -0.54
C PHE A 199 5.56 -11.08 0.70
N LEU A 200 4.75 -10.31 1.41
CA LEU A 200 3.92 -10.76 2.52
C LEU A 200 2.44 -10.49 2.21
N SER A 201 1.65 -11.56 2.16
CA SER A 201 0.19 -11.50 1.98
C SER A 201 -0.52 -11.70 3.32
N ILE A 202 -1.17 -10.67 3.82
CA ILE A 202 -1.99 -10.73 5.04
C ILE A 202 -3.46 -10.78 4.62
N ALA A 203 -4.16 -11.83 5.05
CA ALA A 203 -5.58 -12.04 4.79
C ALA A 203 -6.36 -12.10 6.11
N GLY A 204 -7.60 -11.61 6.09
CA GLY A 204 -8.48 -11.61 7.26
C GLY A 204 -9.57 -12.67 7.21
N ILE A 205 -10.01 -13.13 8.38
CA ILE A 205 -11.23 -13.92 8.56
C ILE A 205 -11.98 -13.37 9.77
N SER A 206 -12.91 -12.44 9.51
CA SER A 206 -13.87 -11.95 10.51
C SER A 206 -15.17 -12.76 10.49
N ASP A 207 -15.49 -13.37 9.34
CA ASP A 207 -16.57 -14.34 9.18
C ASP A 207 -15.97 -15.73 8.88
N ALA A 208 -15.97 -16.58 9.92
CA ALA A 208 -15.43 -17.93 9.84
C ALA A 208 -16.37 -18.93 9.15
N GLU A 209 -17.66 -18.63 9.01
CA GLU A 209 -18.62 -19.49 8.30
C GLU A 209 -18.35 -19.42 6.80
N HIS A 210 -18.06 -18.23 6.28
CA HIS A 210 -17.81 -17.98 4.86
C HIS A 210 -16.32 -17.84 4.49
N ASN A 211 -15.39 -17.95 5.45
CA ASN A 211 -13.95 -17.74 5.26
C ASN A 211 -13.63 -16.42 4.53
N THR A 212 -14.07 -15.30 5.08
CA THR A 212 -13.92 -13.96 4.49
C THR A 212 -13.61 -12.92 5.57
N ASP A 213 -12.99 -11.82 5.17
CA ASP A 213 -12.86 -10.62 6.01
C ASP A 213 -14.14 -9.77 6.05
N SER A 214 -15.28 -10.34 5.61
CA SER A 214 -16.59 -9.73 5.34
C SER A 214 -16.74 -9.02 3.99
N VAL A 215 -15.66 -8.89 3.22
CA VAL A 215 -15.68 -8.32 1.86
C VAL A 215 -14.92 -9.22 0.89
N VAL A 216 -13.70 -9.59 1.22
CA VAL A 216 -12.77 -10.33 0.38
C VAL A 216 -12.68 -11.78 0.87
N PRO A 217 -13.09 -12.75 0.04
CA PRO A 217 -12.90 -14.17 0.36
C PRO A 217 -11.43 -14.51 0.58
N LEU A 218 -11.15 -15.39 1.54
CA LEU A 218 -9.80 -15.79 1.93
C LEU A 218 -8.96 -16.27 0.74
N GLN A 219 -9.52 -17.09 -0.15
CA GLN A 219 -8.79 -17.57 -1.33
C GLN A 219 -8.49 -16.47 -2.33
N SER A 220 -9.33 -15.42 -2.41
CA SER A 220 -9.04 -14.26 -3.25
C SER A 220 -7.84 -13.50 -2.71
N ALA A 221 -7.82 -13.22 -1.40
CA ALA A 221 -6.69 -12.56 -0.74
C ALA A 221 -5.38 -13.34 -0.89
N LEU A 222 -5.44 -14.67 -0.73
CA LEU A 222 -4.26 -15.54 -0.81
C LEU A 222 -3.92 -15.99 -2.23
N SER A 223 -4.69 -15.60 -3.26
CA SER A 223 -4.37 -15.95 -4.66
C SER A 223 -3.06 -15.32 -5.15
N SER A 224 -2.50 -14.37 -4.41
CA SER A 224 -1.12 -13.90 -4.55
C SER A 224 -0.10 -15.06 -4.57
N ARG A 225 -0.37 -16.19 -3.89
CA ARG A 225 0.52 -17.38 -3.92
C ARG A 225 0.67 -17.97 -5.31
N LEU A 226 -0.38 -17.90 -6.11
CA LEU A 226 -0.40 -18.42 -7.47
C LEU A 226 0.37 -17.48 -8.41
N ILE A 227 0.39 -16.20 -8.07
CA ILE A 227 1.02 -15.13 -8.84
C ILE A 227 2.52 -15.08 -8.53
N PHE A 228 2.91 -15.13 -7.26
CA PHE A 228 4.26 -14.83 -6.77
C PHE A 228 5.06 -16.06 -6.29
N ASP A 229 4.84 -17.25 -6.84
CA ASP A 229 5.62 -18.46 -6.47
C ASP A 229 7.08 -18.49 -7.01
N ASN A 230 7.50 -17.44 -7.72
CA ASN A 230 8.74 -17.40 -8.49
C ASN A 230 9.65 -16.21 -8.12
N ILE A 231 9.39 -15.59 -6.96
CA ILE A 231 10.15 -14.47 -6.39
C ILE A 231 11.16 -14.95 -5.33
N TYR A 232 11.78 -14.02 -4.58
CA TYR A 232 12.80 -14.36 -3.58
C TYR A 232 12.18 -14.96 -2.31
N VAL A 233 11.18 -14.27 -1.75
CA VAL A 233 10.44 -14.69 -0.55
C VAL A 233 8.96 -14.44 -0.77
N TYR A 234 8.14 -15.44 -0.44
CA TYR A 234 6.69 -15.28 -0.36
C TYR A 234 6.18 -15.78 0.99
N MET A 235 5.44 -14.95 1.71
CA MET A 235 4.89 -15.22 3.02
C MET A 235 3.39 -14.98 3.05
N GLU A 236 2.69 -15.75 3.86
CA GLU A 236 1.26 -15.56 4.13
C GLU A 236 1.00 -15.49 5.63
N LYS A 237 0.10 -14.60 6.03
CA LYS A 237 -0.51 -14.57 7.35
C LYS A 237 -2.03 -14.53 7.21
N ILE A 238 -2.72 -15.30 8.06
CA ILE A 238 -4.17 -15.26 8.20
C ILE A 238 -4.48 -14.73 9.60
N GLU A 239 -5.11 -13.56 9.67
CA GLU A 239 -5.64 -12.99 10.91
C GLU A 239 -7.09 -13.43 11.11
N ARG A 240 -7.53 -13.54 12.36
CA ARG A 240 -8.88 -14.01 12.70
C ARG A 240 -9.52 -13.13 13.77
N GLY A 241 -10.83 -12.97 13.68
CA GLY A 241 -11.62 -12.19 14.63
C GLY A 241 -12.08 -10.85 14.05
N GLU A 242 -12.69 -10.03 14.88
CA GLU A 242 -13.32 -8.76 14.48
C GLU A 242 -12.31 -7.77 13.85
N GLU A 243 -11.11 -7.69 14.43
CA GLU A 243 -10.01 -6.86 13.93
C GLU A 243 -9.45 -7.34 12.58
N ALA A 244 -9.77 -8.57 12.18
CA ALA A 244 -9.42 -9.12 10.87
C ALA A 244 -10.50 -8.83 9.80
N SER A 245 -11.48 -7.97 10.10
CA SER A 245 -12.44 -7.49 9.09
C SER A 245 -11.77 -6.56 8.08
N HIS A 246 -12.34 -6.48 6.88
CA HIS A 246 -11.78 -5.65 5.80
C HIS A 246 -11.55 -4.20 6.26
N GLN A 247 -12.51 -3.66 7.01
CA GLN A 247 -12.50 -2.28 7.49
C GLN A 247 -11.52 -2.02 8.65
N ALA A 248 -11.05 -3.08 9.33
CA ALA A 248 -10.23 -2.97 10.53
C ALA A 248 -8.81 -3.50 10.36
N ILE A 249 -8.55 -4.40 9.39
CA ILE A 249 -7.28 -5.13 9.30
C ILE A 249 -6.06 -4.22 9.20
N PHE A 250 -6.15 -3.07 8.53
CA PHE A 250 -5.05 -2.11 8.43
C PHE A 250 -4.77 -1.34 9.73
N LYS A 251 -5.65 -1.45 10.73
CA LYS A 251 -5.50 -0.91 12.09
C LYS A 251 -5.23 -1.99 13.13
N SER A 252 -5.27 -3.27 12.74
CA SER A 252 -5.08 -4.36 13.69
C SER A 252 -3.66 -4.31 14.27
N ALA A 253 -3.54 -4.54 15.57
CA ALA A 253 -2.23 -4.58 16.22
C ALA A 253 -1.33 -5.66 15.61
N GLU A 254 -1.92 -6.79 15.21
CA GLU A 254 -1.23 -7.92 14.57
C GLU A 254 -0.67 -7.52 13.19
N SER A 255 -1.46 -6.85 12.35
CA SER A 255 -1.00 -6.35 11.05
C SER A 255 0.10 -5.32 11.21
N ILE A 256 -0.05 -4.37 12.14
CA ILE A 256 0.95 -3.32 12.40
C ILE A 256 2.28 -3.92 12.88
N GLU A 257 2.22 -4.88 13.80
CA GLU A 257 3.41 -5.60 14.29
C GLU A 257 4.09 -6.39 13.18
N LEU A 258 3.31 -7.08 12.35
CA LEU A 258 3.84 -7.87 11.25
C LEU A 258 4.42 -7.02 10.12
N ILE A 259 3.80 -5.87 9.81
CA ILE A 259 4.32 -4.88 8.88
C ILE A 259 5.69 -4.38 9.36
N HIS A 260 5.78 -3.93 10.62
CA HIS A 260 7.05 -3.47 11.18
C HIS A 260 8.11 -4.59 11.12
N TRP A 261 7.78 -5.80 11.57
CA TRP A 261 8.69 -6.93 11.55
C TRP A 261 9.21 -7.21 10.13
N PHE A 262 8.31 -7.28 9.13
CA PHE A 262 8.71 -7.62 7.77
C PHE A 262 9.58 -6.53 7.12
N LEU A 263 9.33 -5.26 7.44
CA LEU A 263 10.10 -4.13 6.93
C LEU A 263 11.46 -3.96 7.64
N ALA A 264 11.49 -4.07 8.97
CA ALA A 264 12.62 -3.66 9.79
C ALA A 264 13.52 -4.82 10.27
N GLU A 265 12.93 -5.98 10.56
CA GLU A 265 13.61 -7.06 11.28
C GLU A 265 13.84 -8.29 10.41
N TYR A 266 12.91 -8.59 9.48
CA TYR A 266 13.01 -9.74 8.61
C TYR A 266 14.22 -9.61 7.69
N THR A 267 15.20 -10.46 7.95
CA THR A 267 16.37 -10.70 7.13
C THR A 267 16.33 -12.16 6.68
N SER A 268 16.20 -12.38 5.38
CA SER A 268 16.18 -13.73 4.81
C SER A 268 17.60 -14.27 4.68
N PRO A 269 17.94 -15.43 5.27
CA PRO A 269 19.18 -16.13 4.96
C PRO A 269 19.08 -17.02 3.70
N GLU A 270 17.88 -17.39 3.23
CA GLU A 270 17.65 -18.29 2.07
C GLU A 270 16.31 -18.01 1.34
N LYS A 271 16.23 -18.38 0.05
CA LYS A 271 14.96 -18.37 -0.72
C LYS A 271 13.95 -19.33 -0.10
N SER A 272 12.78 -18.84 0.29
CA SER A 272 11.80 -19.67 1.01
C SER A 272 10.37 -19.13 0.86
N VAL A 273 9.43 -20.06 0.71
CA VAL A 273 7.98 -19.81 0.80
C VAL A 273 7.53 -20.21 2.20
N TYR A 274 7.04 -19.27 3.00
CA TYR A 274 6.52 -19.56 4.34
C TYR A 274 5.00 -19.39 4.38
N GLN A 275 4.31 -20.34 5.00
CA GLN A 275 2.98 -20.08 5.55
C GLN A 275 3.19 -19.83 7.04
N LEU A 276 3.03 -18.59 7.50
CA LEU A 276 3.00 -18.32 8.93
C LEU A 276 1.63 -18.80 9.43
N ALA A 277 1.54 -20.07 9.81
CA ALA A 277 0.29 -20.69 10.22
C ALA A 277 0.04 -20.52 11.73
N LYS A 278 -1.19 -20.06 12.01
CA LYS A 278 -1.89 -19.82 13.28
C LYS A 278 -1.37 -18.64 14.09
#